data_AF-A0A1G5WP71-F1
#
_entry.id   AF-A0A1G5WP71-F1
#
_cell.length_a   1.000
_cell.length_b   1.000
_cell.length_c   1.000
_cell.angle_alpha   90.00
_cell.angle_beta   90.00
_cell.angle_gamma   90.00
#
_symmetry.space_group_name_H-M   'P 1'
#
loop_
_entity.id
_entity.type
_entity.pdbx_description
1 polymer ?
#
loop_
_entity_poly.entity_id
_entity_poly.type
_entity_poly.pdbx_seq_one_letter_code
_entity_poly.pdbx_strand_id
1 'polypeptide(L)'
;MEKDSLWSPEFLCMSGSNLIFFMSQYVLVASLPIFIMDYLGGNEVQAGLAMTAFQIGTVFCRPFAGRLIDTLNKKSIMIFSTLAFSW
;
A
#
# COMPACT_ATOMS: atom_id res chain seq x y z
N MET A 1 6.04 35.53 2.25
CA MET A 1 6.32 34.24 2.88
C MET A 1 4.97 33.63 3.20
N GLU A 2 4.34 32.97 2.23
CA GLU A 2 3.07 32.28 2.43
C GLU A 2 3.29 31.09 3.35
N LYS A 3 2.47 31.02 4.40
CA LYS A 3 2.50 29.99 5.42
C LYS A 3 1.68 28.82 4.87
N ASP A 4 2.32 28.00 4.04
CA ASP A 4 1.71 26.75 3.55
C ASP A 4 1.43 25.85 4.75
N SER A 5 0.16 25.80 5.15
CA SER A 5 -0.32 24.91 6.21
C SER A 5 -0.13 23.48 5.73
N LEU A 6 0.91 22.80 6.22
CA LEU A 6 1.14 21.35 6.06
C LEU A 6 -0.08 20.51 6.46
N TRP A 7 -0.93 21.07 7.33
CA TRP A 7 -2.23 20.50 7.71
C TRP A 7 -3.29 20.82 6.66
N SER A 8 -3.18 20.18 5.50
CA SER A 8 -4.24 20.12 4.52
C SER A 8 -5.08 18.85 4.74
N PRO A 9 -6.40 18.86 4.50
CA PRO A 9 -7.22 17.65 4.58
C PRO A 9 -6.69 16.55 3.63
N GLU A 10 -6.05 16.92 2.51
CA GLU A 10 -5.34 15.98 1.64
C GLU A 10 -4.15 15.32 2.35
N PHE A 11 -3.37 16.07 3.12
CA PHE A 11 -2.25 15.53 3.90
C PHE A 11 -2.72 14.55 4.97
N LEU A 12 -3.83 14.85 5.66
CA LEU A 12 -4.40 13.96 6.67
C LEU A 12 -4.96 12.67 6.05
N CYS A 13 -5.60 12.79 4.88
CA CYS A 13 -6.15 11.65 4.14
C CYS A 13 -5.04 10.76 3.54
N MET A 14 -3.98 11.36 2.97
CA MET A 14 -2.79 10.63 2.53
C MET A 14 -2.08 9.94 3.69
N SER A 15 -1.88 10.66 4.80
CA SER A 15 -1.23 10.11 6.00
C SER A 15 -2.04 8.95 6.59
N GLY A 16 -3.37 9.08 6.67
CA GLY A 16 -4.26 8.01 7.12
C GLY A 16 -4.22 6.78 6.21
N SER A 17 -4.29 7.00 4.89
CA SER A 17 -4.19 5.91 3.90
C SER A 17 -2.85 5.19 3.98
N ASN A 18 -1.76 5.96 4.13
CA ASN A 18 -0.42 5.44 4.25
C ASN A 18 -0.22 4.64 5.56
N LEU A 19 -0.81 5.11 6.66
CA LEU A 19 -0.81 4.43 7.95
C LEU A 19 -1.54 3.09 7.88
N ILE A 20 -2.74 3.04 7.30
CA ILE A 20 -3.49 1.79 7.10
C ILE A 20 -2.69 0.82 6.22
N PHE A 21 -2.09 1.32 5.15
CA PHE A 21 -1.24 0.51 4.27
C PHE A 21 -0.06 -0.11 5.01
N PHE A 22 0.65 0.67 5.83
CA PHE A 22 1.73 0.15 6.66
C PHE A 22 1.25 -0.88 7.67
N MET A 23 0.12 -0.63 8.34
CA MET A 23 -0.47 -1.57 9.29
C MET A 23 -0.78 -2.92 8.63
N SER A 24 -1.47 -2.93 7.48
CA SER A 24 -1.77 -4.16 6.74
C SER A 24 -0.51 -4.90 6.30
N GLN A 25 0.52 -4.18 5.84
CA GLN A 25 1.80 -4.78 5.46
C GLN A 25 2.50 -5.44 6.66
N TYR A 26 2.55 -4.79 7.81
CA TYR A 26 3.17 -5.36 9.01
C TYR A 26 2.43 -6.58 9.53
N VAL A 27 1.09 -6.54 9.56
CA VAL A 27 0.27 -7.69 9.95
C VAL A 27 0.52 -8.87 9.03
N LEU A 28 0.60 -8.64 7.72
CA LEU A 28 0.86 -9.69 6.74
C LEU A 28 2.26 -10.30 6.90
N VAL A 29 3.30 -9.47 7.08
CA VAL A 29 4.67 -9.93 7.30
C VAL A 29 4.78 -10.75 8.61
N ALA A 30 4.04 -10.39 9.64
CA ALA A 30 4.03 -11.11 10.91
C ALA A 30 3.18 -12.40 10.86
N SER A 31 2.06 -12.41 10.12
CA SER A 31 1.14 -13.55 10.08
C SER A 31 1.55 -14.65 9.11
N LEU A 32 2.20 -14.31 7.99
CA LEU A 32 2.61 -15.26 6.96
C LEU A 32 3.50 -16.41 7.47
N PRO A 33 4.57 -16.16 8.25
CA PRO A 33 5.41 -17.24 8.76
C PRO A 33 4.68 -18.06 9.82
N ILE A 34 3.86 -17.42 10.66
CA ILE A 34 3.03 -18.09 11.67
C ILE A 34 2.05 -19.05 10.97
N PHE A 35 1.40 -18.61 9.90
CA PHE A 35 0.47 -19.44 9.14
C PHE A 35 1.15 -20.65 8.50
N ILE A 36 2.38 -20.49 7.98
CA ILE A 36 3.13 -21.59 7.37
C ILE A 36 3.59 -22.61 8.42
N MET A 37 4.03 -22.14 9.59
CA MET A 37 4.48 -23.05 10.65
C MET A 37 3.32 -23.78 11.33
N ASP A 38 2.22 -23.07 11.60
CA ASP A 38 1.12 -23.55 12.45
C ASP A 38 0.04 -24.32 11.66
N TYR A 39 -0.30 -23.89 10.44
CA TYR A 39 -1.33 -24.53 9.61
C TYR A 39 -0.78 -25.49 8.55
N LEU A 40 0.42 -25.23 8.00
CA LEU A 40 1.04 -26.10 7.00
C LEU A 40 1.98 -27.16 7.62
N GLY A 41 2.30 -27.05 8.92
CA GLY A 41 3.32 -27.89 9.56
C GLY A 41 4.71 -27.73 8.93
N GLY A 42 4.95 -26.58 8.28
CA GLY A 42 6.15 -26.31 7.50
C GLY A 42 7.37 -26.05 8.38
N ASN A 43 8.52 -26.57 7.96
CA ASN A 43 9.81 -26.34 8.63
C ASN A 43 10.23 -24.86 8.54
N GLU A 44 11.00 -24.33 9.51
CA GLU A 44 11.41 -22.92 9.61
C GLU A 44 12.04 -22.39 8.31
N VAL A 45 12.76 -23.26 7.58
CA VAL A 45 13.39 -22.96 6.29
C VAL A 45 12.35 -22.67 5.18
N GLN A 46 11.22 -23.38 5.15
CA GLN A 46 10.16 -23.13 4.18
C GLN A 46 9.43 -21.81 4.48
N ALA A 47 9.22 -21.48 5.76
CA ALA A 47 8.67 -20.19 6.15
C ALA A 47 9.59 -19.04 5.72
N GLY A 48 10.91 -19.18 5.91
CA GLY A 48 11.90 -18.21 5.43
C GLY A 48 11.90 -18.04 3.91
N LEU A 49 11.86 -19.14 3.15
CA LEU A 49 11.76 -19.12 1.69
C LEU A 49 10.47 -18.44 1.21
N ALA A 50 9.32 -18.73 1.84
CA ALA A 50 8.06 -18.09 1.49
C ALA A 50 8.05 -16.59 1.82
N MET A 51 8.62 -16.19 2.96
CA MET A 51 8.78 -14.78 3.35
C MET A 51 9.63 -14.02 2.34
N THR A 52 10.75 -14.59 1.89
CA THR A 52 11.62 -13.95 0.87
C THR A 52 10.93 -13.87 -0.49
N ALA A 53 10.23 -14.91 -0.94
CA ALA A 53 9.43 -14.89 -2.16
C ALA A 53 8.31 -13.84 -2.09
N PHE A 54 7.64 -13.75 -0.94
CA PHE A 54 6.61 -12.74 -0.69
C PHE A 54 7.18 -11.32 -0.69
N GLN A 55 8.35 -11.11 -0.09
CA GLN A 55 9.02 -9.80 -0.07
C GLN A 55 9.46 -9.38 -1.48
N ILE A 56 9.99 -10.30 -2.28
CA ILE A 56 10.33 -10.06 -3.69
C ILE A 56 9.07 -9.66 -4.46
N GLY A 57 7.98 -10.43 -4.33
CA GLY A 57 6.69 -10.10 -4.95
C GLY A 57 6.19 -8.72 -4.53
N THR A 58 6.30 -8.38 -3.25
CA THR A 58 5.93 -7.05 -2.72
C THR A 58 6.79 -5.94 -3.32
N VAL A 59 8.10 -6.15 -3.46
CA VAL A 59 9.02 -5.17 -4.11
C VAL A 59 8.67 -4.99 -5.58
N PHE A 60 8.30 -6.04 -6.31
CA PHE A 60 7.82 -5.94 -7.69
C PHE A 60 6.43 -5.30 -7.81
N CYS A 61 5.55 -5.55 -6.85
CA CYS A 61 4.24 -4.93 -6.77
C CYS A 61 4.34 -3.42 -6.50
N ARG A 62 5.36 -2.92 -5.78
CA ARG A 62 5.52 -1.48 -5.51
C ARG A 62 5.58 -0.59 -6.77
N PRO A 63 6.44 -0.83 -7.78
CA PRO A 63 6.43 -0.04 -9.01
C PRO A 63 5.17 -0.27 -9.85
N PHE A 64 4.54 -1.45 -9.76
CA PHE A 64 3.29 -1.73 -10.47
C PHE A 64 2.12 -0.96 -9.86
N ALA A 65 1.95 -1.04 -8.54
CA ALA A 65 0.99 -0.26 -7.78
C ALA A 65 1.27 1.24 -7.92
N GLY A 66 2.54 1.65 -7.88
CA GLY A 66 2.96 3.03 -8.14
C GLY A 66 2.56 3.51 -9.53
N ARG A 67 2.79 2.72 -10.59
CA ARG A 67 2.32 3.01 -11.95
C ARG A 67 0.80 3.05 -12.04
N LEU A 68 0.11 2.11 -11.40
CA LEU A 68 -1.35 2.05 -11.38
C LEU A 68 -1.93 3.30 -10.70
N ILE A 69 -1.35 3.68 -9.56
CA ILE A 69 -1.63 4.90 -8.80
C ILE A 69 -1.31 6.14 -9.63
N ASP A 70 -0.27 6.15 -10.47
CA ASP A 70 0.05 7.29 -11.34
C ASP A 70 -0.97 7.44 -12.48
N THR A 71 -1.44 6.32 -13.05
CA THR A 71 -2.59 6.32 -13.99
C THR A 71 -3.91 6.71 -13.31
N LEU A 72 -4.12 6.33 -12.05
CA LEU A 72 -5.33 6.64 -11.29
C LEU A 72 -5.35 8.08 -10.77
N ASN A 73 -4.21 8.63 -10.32
CA ASN A 73 -4.14 9.97 -9.72
C ASN A 73 -4.45 11.07 -10.74
N LYS A 74 -3.93 11.00 -11.97
CA LYS A 74 -4.24 12.05 -12.96
C LYS A 74 -5.63 11.88 -13.58
N LYS A 75 -6.04 10.65 -13.93
CA LYS A 75 -7.35 10.44 -14.58
C LYS A 75 -8.52 10.53 -13.61
N SER A 76 -8.40 10.01 -12.38
CA SER A 76 -9.52 10.05 -11.42
C SER A 76 -9.76 11.46 -10.89
N ILE A 77 -8.71 12.24 -10.64
CA ILE A 77 -8.85 13.66 -10.26
C ILE A 77 -9.40 14.47 -11.44
N MET A 78 -8.91 14.25 -12.66
CA MET A 78 -9.39 14.95 -13.85
C MET A 78 -10.85 14.60 -14.20
N ILE A 79 -11.28 13.34 -14.05
CA ILE A 79 -12.68 12.93 -14.24
C ILE A 79 -13.57 13.54 -13.15
N PHE A 80 -13.14 13.52 -11.89
CA PHE A 80 -13.92 14.08 -10.79
C PHE A 80 -14.07 15.60 -10.94
N SER A 81 -13.02 16.31 -11.34
CA SER A 81 -13.08 17.76 -11.61
C SER A 81 -13.89 18.10 -12.88
N THR A 82 -13.82 17.28 -13.94
CA THR A 82 -14.65 17.47 -15.14
C THR A 82 -16.14 17.22 -14.84
N LEU A 83 -16.47 16.21 -14.04
CA LEU A 83 -17.85 15.92 -13.63
C LEU A 83 -18.40 16.99 -12.66
N ALA A 84 -17.58 17.48 -11.74
CA ALA A 84 -17.98 18.52 -10.79
C ALA A 84 -18.13 19.90 -11.46
N PHE A 85 -17.38 20.20 -12.52
CA PHE A 85 -17.52 21.46 -13.27
C PHE A 85 -18.66 21.42 -14.29
N SER A 86 -19.10 20.22 -14.70
CA SER A 86 -20.20 20.02 -15.65
C SER A 86 -21.58 19.98 -14.96
N TRP A 87 -21.67 20.25 -13.66
CA TRP A 87 -22.92 20.33 -12.90
C TRP A 87 -23.14 21.73 -12.35
#